data_AF-A0A366DP21-F1
#
_entry.id   AF-A0A366DP21-F1
#
_cell.length_a   1.000
_cell.length_b   1.000
_cell.length_c   1.000
_cell.angle_alpha   90.00
_cell.angle_beta   90.00
_cell.angle_gamma   90.00
#
_symmetry.space_group_name_H-M   'P 1'
#
loop_
_entity.id
_entity.type
_entity.pdbx_description
1 polymer ?
#
loop_
_entity_poly.entity_id
_entity_poly.type
_entity_poly.pdbx_seq_one_letter_code
_entity_poly.pdbx_strand_id
1 'polypeptide(L)'
;MPITSTISSYASTEQFKAHCEALGHSLVEFTDSDIHYALRNASEYLDATYGSRFIGETATFGQSLAWPRKRAKFQGRFFPDNEIPEKIITASCEAAFASLAGVGEDQELSVIENILSGLIQPEQAGASVFGSVARVQHGSV
;
A
#
# COMPACT_ATOMS: atom_id res chain seq x y z
N MET A 1 -18.29 18.70 -18.72
CA MET A 1 -18.15 17.70 -17.64
C MET A 1 -16.67 17.64 -17.30
N PRO A 2 -16.23 17.94 -16.07
CA PRO A 2 -14.82 17.81 -15.72
C PRO A 2 -14.51 16.32 -15.53
N ILE A 3 -13.59 15.80 -16.31
CA ILE A 3 -12.92 14.52 -16.02
C ILE A 3 -12.04 14.76 -14.80
N THR A 4 -12.53 14.41 -13.61
CA THR A 4 -11.75 14.52 -12.37
C THR A 4 -10.53 13.64 -12.50
N SER A 5 -9.34 14.26 -12.54
CA SER A 5 -8.03 13.62 -12.67
C SER A 5 -7.97 12.34 -11.84
N THR A 6 -7.87 11.20 -12.52
CA THR A 6 -7.64 9.91 -11.89
C THR A 6 -6.27 9.95 -11.22
N ILE A 7 -6.23 10.31 -9.93
CA ILE A 7 -5.04 10.11 -9.10
C ILE A 7 -4.65 8.64 -9.28
N SER A 8 -3.54 8.43 -9.96
CA SER A 8 -3.05 7.09 -10.32
C SER A 8 -1.92 6.65 -9.39
N SER A 9 -1.48 7.51 -8.47
CA SER A 9 -0.43 7.22 -7.48
C SER A 9 -0.65 8.00 -6.18
N TYR A 10 -0.15 7.46 -5.06
CA TYR A 10 -0.24 8.09 -3.74
C TYR A 10 0.73 9.26 -3.53
N ALA A 11 1.92 9.18 -4.15
CA ALA A 11 2.94 10.22 -4.06
C ALA A 11 3.15 10.91 -5.42
N SER A 12 3.63 12.15 -5.37
CA SER A 12 4.10 12.89 -6.55
C SER A 12 5.57 12.61 -6.84
N THR A 13 6.02 12.87 -8.07
CA THR A 13 7.45 12.76 -8.43
C THR A 13 8.34 13.66 -7.59
N GLU A 14 7.85 14.84 -7.18
CA GLU A 14 8.55 15.75 -6.27
C GLU A 14 8.72 15.16 -4.88
N GLN A 15 7.66 14.59 -4.30
CA GLN A 15 7.72 13.92 -3.00
C GLN A 15 8.67 12.72 -3.02
N PHE A 16 8.64 11.95 -4.11
CA PHE A 16 9.56 10.84 -4.31
C PHE A 16 11.03 11.29 -4.38
N LYS A 17 11.32 12.36 -5.13
CA LYS A 17 12.67 12.92 -5.23
C LYS A 17 13.16 13.42 -3.87
N ALA A 18 12.32 14.15 -3.13
CA ALA A 18 12.65 14.60 -1.77
C ALA A 18 12.92 13.43 -0.81
N HIS A 19 12.12 12.36 -0.91
CA HIS A 19 12.32 11.14 -0.11
C HIS A 19 13.65 10.45 -0.43
N CYS A 20 13.95 10.28 -1.72
CA CYS A 20 15.21 9.67 -2.14
C CYS A 20 16.43 10.53 -1.75
N GLU A 21 16.32 11.86 -1.85
CA GLU A 21 17.37 12.78 -1.41
C GLU A 21 17.61 12.69 0.10
N ALA A 22 16.54 12.61 0.90
CA ALA A 22 16.65 12.43 2.35
C ALA A 22 17.35 11.12 2.76
N LEU A 23 17.20 10.06 1.94
CA LEU A 23 17.85 8.77 2.13
C LEU A 23 19.24 8.67 1.48
N GLY A 24 19.63 9.66 0.67
CA GLY A 24 20.89 9.64 -0.08
C GLY A 24 20.89 8.70 -1.29
N HIS A 25 19.73 8.36 -1.84
CA HIS A 25 19.60 7.52 -3.03
C HIS A 25 19.84 8.30 -4.33
N SER A 26 20.61 7.72 -5.24
CA SER A 26 20.87 8.32 -6.55
C SER A 26 19.75 7.97 -7.54
N LEU A 27 19.04 8.99 -8.02
CA LEU A 27 18.00 8.85 -9.05
C LEU A 27 18.49 9.21 -10.46
N VAL A 28 19.79 9.42 -10.63
CA VAL A 28 20.38 10.00 -11.86
C VAL A 28 20.19 9.10 -13.09
N GLU A 29 20.00 7.79 -12.86
CA GLU A 29 19.80 6.80 -13.91
C GLU A 29 18.34 6.67 -14.36
N PHE A 30 17.39 7.25 -13.61
CA PHE A 30 15.95 7.11 -13.87
C PHE A 30 15.35 8.42 -14.39
N THR A 31 14.49 8.32 -15.41
CA THR A 31 13.78 9.49 -15.92
C THR A 31 12.53 9.78 -15.09
N ASP A 32 11.99 11.00 -15.20
CA ASP A 32 10.71 11.36 -14.57
C ASP A 32 9.55 10.46 -15.02
N SER A 33 9.64 9.90 -16.25
CA SER A 33 8.65 8.94 -16.75
C SER A 33 8.77 7.58 -16.06
N ASP A 34 9.99 7.11 -15.82
CA ASP A 34 10.23 5.86 -15.09
C ASP A 34 9.75 5.98 -13.64
N ILE A 35 10.05 7.11 -12.99
CA ILE A 35 9.59 7.42 -11.62
C ILE A 35 8.06 7.43 -11.57
N HIS A 36 7.40 8.09 -12.53
CA HIS A 36 5.94 8.14 -12.58
C HIS A 36 5.32 6.75 -12.78
N TYR A 37 5.92 5.90 -13.62
CA TYR A 37 5.47 4.52 -13.81
C TYR A 37 5.68 3.66 -12.56
N ALA A 38 6.84 3.78 -11.91
CA ALA A 38 7.15 3.08 -10.67
C ALA A 38 6.20 3.48 -9.53
N LEU A 39 5.88 4.78 -9.39
CA LEU A 39 4.91 5.26 -8.39
C LEU A 39 3.50 4.72 -8.61
N ARG A 40 3.08 4.58 -9.87
CA ARG A 40 1.79 3.96 -10.22
C ARG A 40 1.77 2.50 -9.81
N ASN A 41 2.79 1.73 -10.21
CA ASN A 41 2.90 0.31 -9.87
C ASN A 41 2.99 0.10 -8.35
N ALA A 42 3.76 0.93 -7.66
CA ALA A 42 3.86 0.93 -6.20
C ALA A 42 2.50 1.16 -5.53
N SER A 43 1.70 2.09 -6.04
CA SER A 43 0.37 2.37 -5.48
C SER A 43 -0.60 1.19 -5.71
N GLU A 44 -0.57 0.60 -6.90
CA GLU A 44 -1.36 -0.60 -7.21
C GLU A 44 -0.92 -1.81 -6.36
N TYR A 45 0.39 -1.97 -6.17
CA TYR A 45 0.96 -3.00 -5.31
C TYR A 45 0.54 -2.84 -3.85
N LEU A 46 0.58 -1.62 -3.31
CA LEU A 46 0.11 -1.33 -1.96
C LEU A 46 -1.37 -1.66 -1.79
N ASP A 47 -2.19 -1.33 -2.78
CA ASP A 47 -3.62 -1.62 -2.77
C ASP A 47 -3.91 -3.11 -2.90
N ALA A 48 -3.18 -3.83 -3.75
CA ALA A 48 -3.32 -5.28 -3.90
C ALA A 48 -2.86 -6.05 -2.65
N THR A 49 -1.77 -5.61 -2.03
CA THR A 49 -1.12 -6.32 -0.92
C THR A 49 -1.76 -5.97 0.44
N TYR A 50 -2.03 -4.68 0.68
CA TYR A 50 -2.49 -4.18 1.97
C TYR A 50 -3.91 -3.61 1.93
N GLY A 51 -4.53 -3.48 0.74
CA GLY A 51 -5.86 -2.90 0.55
C GLY A 51 -6.93 -3.43 1.51
N SER A 52 -6.92 -4.74 1.74
CA SER A 52 -7.84 -5.47 2.63
C SER A 52 -7.49 -5.33 4.11
N ARG A 53 -6.24 -5.03 4.44
CA ARG A 53 -5.73 -4.90 5.81
C ARG A 53 -5.75 -3.45 6.30
N PHE A 54 -5.88 -2.46 5.43
CA PHE A 54 -5.92 -1.06 5.84
C PHE A 54 -7.06 -0.78 6.83
N ILE A 55 -6.77 0.06 7.82
CA ILE A 55 -7.76 0.50 8.81
C ILE A 55 -8.82 1.40 8.19
N GLY A 56 -10.03 1.36 8.74
CA GLY A 56 -11.14 2.20 8.29
C GLY A 56 -11.84 1.68 7.03
N GLU A 57 -12.74 2.49 6.50
CA GLU A 57 -13.59 2.18 5.35
C GLU A 57 -13.21 3.09 4.19
N THR A 58 -13.32 2.65 2.93
CA THR A 58 -13.06 3.51 1.77
C THR A 58 -13.95 4.75 1.81
N ALA A 59 -13.39 5.93 1.51
CA ALA A 59 -14.14 7.18 1.66
C ALA A 59 -15.31 7.29 0.68
N THR A 60 -15.12 6.75 -0.54
CA THR A 60 -16.11 6.71 -1.61
C THR A 60 -16.16 5.31 -2.24
N PHE A 61 -17.35 4.83 -2.58
CA PHE A 61 -17.52 3.58 -3.31
C PHE A 61 -17.04 3.76 -4.77
N GLY A 62 -16.09 2.94 -5.22
CA GLY A 62 -15.54 3.01 -6.58
C GLY A 62 -14.37 3.99 -6.78
N GLN A 63 -13.73 4.46 -5.70
CA GLN A 63 -12.47 5.20 -5.82
C GLN A 63 -11.35 4.31 -6.38
N SER A 64 -10.46 4.88 -7.21
CA SER A 64 -9.39 4.13 -7.88
C SER A 64 -8.29 3.64 -6.94
N LEU A 65 -8.11 4.31 -5.80
CA LEU A 65 -7.10 3.99 -4.79
C LEU A 65 -7.74 3.63 -3.46
N ALA A 66 -7.12 2.73 -2.69
CA ALA A 66 -7.65 2.28 -1.41
C ALA A 66 -7.73 3.42 -0.35
N TRP A 67 -6.88 4.46 -0.47
CA TRP A 67 -7.00 5.73 0.26
C TRP A 67 -7.48 6.86 -0.67
N PRO A 68 -8.23 7.87 -0.18
CA PRO A 68 -8.54 8.18 1.22
C PRO A 68 -9.55 7.23 1.88
N ARG A 69 -9.53 7.16 3.22
CA ARG A 69 -10.42 6.33 4.03
C ARG A 69 -11.07 7.11 5.16
N LYS A 70 -12.29 6.69 5.53
CA LYS A 70 -13.07 7.19 6.65
C LYS A 70 -12.89 6.29 7.87
N ARG A 71 -13.05 6.89 9.06
CA ARG A 71 -13.01 6.19 10.37
C ARG A 71 -11.69 5.44 10.63
N ALA A 72 -10.63 5.78 9.90
CA ALA A 72 -9.29 5.28 10.15
C ALA A 72 -8.75 5.92 11.43
N LYS A 73 -8.43 5.09 12.44
CA LYS A 73 -7.92 5.53 13.74
C LYS A 73 -6.52 5.00 14.00
N PHE A 74 -5.57 5.89 14.22
CA PHE A 74 -4.17 5.55 14.52
C PHE A 74 -3.71 6.30 15.78
N GLN A 75 -3.10 5.56 16.71
CA GLN A 75 -2.63 6.08 18.01
C GLN A 75 -3.66 6.97 18.75
N GLY A 76 -4.94 6.59 18.70
CA GLY A 76 -6.00 7.34 19.39
C GLY A 76 -6.59 8.51 18.60
N ARG A 77 -5.98 8.94 17.48
CA ARG A 77 -6.49 10.01 16.61
C ARG A 77 -7.12 9.44 15.33
N PHE A 78 -8.16 10.10 14.85
CA PHE A 78 -8.74 9.80 13.54
C PHE A 78 -7.98 10.55 12.46
N PHE A 79 -7.75 9.89 11.33
CA PHE A 79 -7.30 10.58 10.12
C PHE A 79 -8.45 11.43 9.55
N PRO A 80 -8.13 12.57 8.93
CA PRO A 80 -9.09 13.29 8.10
C PRO A 80 -9.59 12.37 6.98
N ASP A 81 -10.87 12.46 6.65
CA ASP A 81 -11.50 11.61 5.63
C ASP A 81 -11.17 12.02 4.18
N ASN A 82 -10.46 13.13 4.01
CA ASN A 82 -10.03 13.69 2.74
C ASN A 82 -8.50 13.71 2.59
N GLU A 83 -7.75 13.06 3.49
CA GLU A 83 -6.29 13.10 3.51
C GLU A 83 -5.69 11.71 3.35
N ILE A 84 -4.57 11.63 2.61
CA ILE A 84 -3.76 10.43 2.47
C ILE A 84 -2.68 10.51 3.57
N PRO A 85 -2.59 9.53 4.48
CA PRO A 85 -1.58 9.55 5.53
C PRO A 85 -0.18 9.63 4.96
N GLU A 86 0.70 10.42 5.58
CA GLU A 86 2.11 10.54 5.18
C GLU A 86 2.80 9.16 5.10
N LYS A 87 2.46 8.24 5.99
CA LYS A 87 2.94 6.85 5.95
C LYS A 87 2.60 6.11 4.65
N ILE A 88 1.44 6.36 4.04
CA ILE A 88 1.07 5.76 2.75
C ILE A 88 1.91 6.36 1.63
N ILE A 89 2.16 7.68 1.69
CA ILE A 89 3.04 8.37 0.75
C ILE A 89 4.46 7.81 0.85
N THR A 90 5.02 7.72 2.06
CA THR A 90 6.35 7.14 2.30
C THR A 90 6.42 5.69 1.84
N ALA A 91 5.43 4.85 2.16
CA ALA A 91 5.39 3.46 1.72
C ALA A 91 5.34 3.35 0.18
N SER A 92 4.60 4.24 -0.49
CA SER A 92 4.56 4.28 -1.95
C SER A 92 5.90 4.71 -2.55
N CYS A 93 6.64 5.61 -1.88
CA CYS A 93 7.98 6.01 -2.31
C CYS A 93 8.98 4.86 -2.15
N GLU A 94 8.97 4.15 -1.02
CA GLU A 94 9.84 2.98 -0.81
C GLU A 94 9.56 1.89 -1.84
N ALA A 95 8.29 1.57 -2.09
CA ALA A 95 7.91 0.57 -3.08
C ALA A 95 8.34 0.97 -4.50
N ALA A 96 8.17 2.24 -4.86
CA ALA A 96 8.61 2.73 -6.16
C ALA A 96 10.14 2.68 -6.29
N PHE A 97 10.87 3.04 -5.23
CA PHE A 97 12.32 2.96 -5.23
C PHE A 97 12.81 1.52 -5.33
N ALA A 98 12.23 0.58 -4.59
CA ALA A 98 12.57 -0.82 -4.66
C ALA A 98 12.31 -1.42 -6.05
N SER A 99 11.17 -1.07 -6.67
CA SER A 99 10.85 -1.45 -8.05
C SER A 99 11.87 -0.90 -9.06
N LEU A 100 12.40 0.30 -8.86
CA LEU A 100 13.42 0.90 -9.72
C LEU A 100 14.81 0.31 -9.48
N ALA A 101 15.18 0.12 -8.22
CA ALA A 101 16.47 -0.40 -7.79
C ALA A 101 16.60 -1.93 -7.95
N GLY A 102 15.50 -2.63 -8.23
CA GLY A 102 15.48 -4.09 -8.38
C GLY A 102 15.80 -4.83 -7.08
N VAL A 103 15.48 -4.23 -5.93
CA VAL A 103 15.68 -4.86 -4.62
C VAL A 103 14.66 -6.00 -4.47
N GLY A 104 15.08 -7.13 -3.91
CA GLY A 104 14.20 -8.29 -3.74
C GLY A 104 12.96 -7.97 -2.90
N GLU A 105 11.80 -8.44 -3.37
CA GLU A 105 10.45 -8.15 -2.82
C GLU A 105 10.34 -8.43 -1.31
N ASP A 106 11.05 -9.45 -0.80
CA ASP A 106 10.99 -9.86 0.62
C ASP A 106 11.53 -8.79 1.59
N GLN A 107 12.61 -8.09 1.21
CA GLN A 107 13.21 -7.09 2.08
C GLN A 107 12.43 -5.78 2.06
N GLU A 108 11.87 -5.45 0.89
CA GLU A 108 10.97 -4.32 0.69
C GLU A 108 9.69 -4.47 1.50
N LEU A 109 9.06 -5.66 1.46
CA LEU A 109 7.85 -5.98 2.21
C LEU A 109 8.01 -5.66 3.71
N SER A 110 9.13 -6.06 4.30
CA SER A 110 9.42 -5.83 5.72
C SER A 110 9.50 -4.33 6.06
N VAL A 111 10.11 -3.53 5.17
CA VAL A 111 10.22 -2.07 5.35
C VAL A 111 8.85 -1.41 5.21
N ILE A 112 8.10 -1.77 4.17
CA ILE A 112 6.74 -1.26 3.92
C ILE A 112 5.81 -1.61 5.08
N GLU A 113 5.80 -2.86 5.55
CA GLU A 113 4.99 -3.28 6.70
C GLU A 113 5.33 -2.46 7.96
N ASN A 114 6.62 -2.20 8.19
CA ASN A 114 7.05 -1.38 9.32
C ASN A 114 6.58 0.08 9.19
N ILE A 115 6.65 0.67 8.00
CA ILE A 115 6.15 2.03 7.72
C ILE A 115 4.64 2.10 7.93
N LEU A 116 3.92 1.12 7.38
CA LEU A 116 2.47 0.99 7.49
C LEU A 116 2.00 0.49 8.85
N SER A 117 2.92 0.18 9.77
CA SER A 117 2.60 -0.31 11.10
C SER A 117 1.58 0.59 11.80
N GLY A 118 0.46 -0.02 12.19
CA GLY A 118 -0.72 0.62 12.78
C GLY A 118 -1.70 1.29 11.81
N LEU A 119 -1.36 1.44 10.53
CA LEU A 119 -2.32 1.70 9.44
C LEU A 119 -2.88 0.44 8.79
N ILE A 120 -2.21 -0.68 9.00
CA ILE A 120 -2.72 -2.01 8.68
C ILE A 120 -3.17 -2.70 9.97
N GLN A 121 -4.28 -3.40 9.89
CA GLN A 121 -4.71 -4.30 10.96
C GLN A 121 -3.68 -5.44 11.07
N PRO A 122 -3.26 -5.82 12.31
CA PRO A 122 -2.50 -7.04 12.48
C PRO A 122 -3.29 -8.18 11.83
N GLU A 123 -2.58 -9.08 11.15
CA GLU A 123 -3.16 -10.17 10.36
C GLU A 123 -4.44 -10.70 11.04
N GLN A 124 -5.59 -10.53 10.39
CA GLN A 124 -6.74 -11.34 10.75
C GLN A 124 -6.34 -12.76 10.37
N ALA A 125 -5.83 -13.51 11.35
CA ALA A 125 -5.55 -14.93 11.22
C ALA A 125 -6.75 -15.58 10.52
N GLY A 126 -6.54 -16.00 9.28
CA GLY A 126 -7.41 -16.88 8.49
C GLY A 126 -8.91 -16.67 8.61
N ALA A 127 -9.48 -15.74 7.84
CA ALA A 127 -10.79 -15.96 7.25
C ALA A 127 -10.65 -16.49 5.81
N SER A 128 -9.67 -17.36 5.57
CA SER A 128 -9.74 -18.26 4.42
C SER A 128 -10.71 -19.38 4.81
N VAL A 129 -11.98 -19.18 4.47
CA VAL A 129 -13.00 -20.24 4.39
C VAL A 129 -12.59 -21.17 3.26
N PHE A 130 -11.53 -21.95 3.48
CA PHE A 130 -11.23 -23.14 2.67
C PHE A 130 -11.49 -24.34 3.56
N GLY A 131 -12.53 -25.07 3.17
CA GLY A 131 -13.24 -26.04 3.99
C GLY A 131 -12.33 -27.04 4.70
N SER A 132 -12.57 -27.19 6.00
CA SER A 132 -12.31 -28.45 6.69
C SER A 132 -13.25 -29.51 6.10
N VAL A 133 -12.85 -30.12 4.99
CA VAL A 133 -13.41 -31.42 4.59
C VAL A 133 -12.85 -32.42 5.59
N ALA A 134 -13.63 -32.68 6.64
CA ALA A 134 -13.39 -33.79 7.54
C ALA A 134 -13.37 -35.07 6.70
N ARG A 135 -12.17 -35.61 6.48
CA ARG A 135 -11.99 -36.95 5.91
C ARG A 135 -12.47 -37.94 6.98
N VAL A 136 -13.73 -38.34 6.89
CA VAL A 136 -14.28 -39.50 7.61
C VAL A 136 -13.47 -40.72 7.19
N GLN A 137 -12.53 -41.14 8.03
CA GLN A 137 -11.92 -42.45 7.89
C GLN A 137 -12.97 -43.50 8.25
N HIS A 138 -13.34 -44.30 7.25
CA HIS A 138 -14.08 -45.53 7.43
C HIS A 138 -13.28 -46.46 8.35
N GLY A 139 -13.78 -46.67 9.57
CA GLY A 139 -13.41 -47.81 10.40
C GLY A 139 -14.44 -48.91 10.21
N SER A 140 -14.13 -49.87 9.35
CA SER A 140 -14.84 -51.15 9.27
C SER A 140 -14.66 -51.92 10.58
N VAL A 141 -15.74 -52.48 11.09
CA VAL A 141 -15.77 -53.64 11.99
C VAL A 141 -16.37 -54.79 11.22
#